data_AF-A0A8S2ZUP5-F1
#
_entry.id   AF-A0A8S2ZUP5-F1
#
_cell.length_a   1.000
_cell.length_b   1.000
_cell.length_c   1.000
_cell.angle_alpha   90.00
_cell.angle_beta   90.00
_cell.angle_gamma   90.00
#
_symmetry.space_group_name_H-M   'P 1'
#
loop_
_entity.id
_entity.type
_entity.pdbx_description
1 polymer ?
#
loop_
_entity_poly.entity_id
_entity_poly.type
_entity_poly.pdbx_seq_one_letter_code
_entity_poly.pdbx_strand_id
1 'polypeptide(L)' 'APTKVQCVECNLIWCFQCHSPWHDGIQCKEFRRGDRMLKKWAREVHYGQHNAQQCPSCKVTNFN' A
#
# COMPACT_ATOMS: atom_id res chain seq x y z
N ALA A 1 -14.81 0.05 -12.52
CA ALA A 1 -14.29 -1.13 -11.80
C ALA A 1 -12.77 -1.15 -11.96
N PRO A 2 -12.01 -1.66 -10.98
CA PRO A 2 -10.56 -1.83 -11.09
C PRO A 2 -10.20 -2.84 -12.20
N THR A 3 -9.13 -2.55 -12.94
CA THR A 3 -8.56 -3.40 -13.98
C THR A 3 -7.17 -3.83 -13.55
N LYS A 4 -6.95 -5.15 -13.54
CA LYS A 4 -5.67 -5.77 -13.18
C LYS A 4 -4.72 -5.69 -14.37
N VAL A 5 -3.50 -5.21 -14.14
CA VAL A 5 -2.41 -5.25 -15.11
C VAL A 5 -1.19 -5.88 -14.45
N GLN A 6 -0.45 -6.68 -15.20
CA GLN A 6 0.81 -7.30 -14.79
C GLN A 6 1.92 -6.89 -15.76
N CYS A 7 3.06 -6.45 -15.23
CA CYS A 7 4.25 -6.19 -16.02
C CYS A 7 4.89 -7.53 -16.42
N VAL A 8 5.21 -7.71 -17.70
CA VAL A 8 5.84 -8.94 -18.20
C VAL A 8 7.32 -9.07 -17.79
N GLU A 9 7.99 -7.94 -17.54
CA GLU A 9 9.42 -7.92 -17.18
C GLU A 9 9.64 -8.22 -15.70
N CYS A 10 8.87 -7.58 -14.81
CA CYS A 10 9.08 -7.66 -13.36
C CYS A 10 7.95 -8.33 -12.58
N ASN A 11 6.89 -8.79 -13.26
CA ASN A 11 5.71 -9.41 -12.66
C ASN A 11 4.95 -8.55 -11.64
N LEU A 12 5.25 -7.25 -11.54
CA LEU A 12 4.49 -6.32 -10.71
C LEU A 12 3.03 -6.30 -11.18
N ILE A 13 2.09 -6.40 -10.24
CA ILE A 13 0.66 -6.37 -10.51
C ILE A 13 0.04 -5.13 -9.87
N TRP A 14 -0.63 -4.29 -10.67
CA TRP A 14 -1.26 -3.08 -10.16
C TRP A 14 -2.66 -2.88 -10.74
N CYS A 15 -3.42 -2.00 -10.10
CA CYS A 15 -4.67 -1.50 -10.62
C CYS A 15 -4.42 -0.36 -11.61
N PHE A 16 -4.81 -0.53 -12.87
CA PHE A 16 -4.56 0.46 -13.93
C PHE A 16 -5.18 1.83 -13.63
N GLN A 17 -6.37 1.86 -13.02
CA GLN A 17 -7.11 3.09 -12.77
C GLN A 17 -6.51 3.96 -11.67
N CYS A 18 -5.86 3.34 -10.68
CA CYS A 18 -5.38 4.06 -9.51
C CYS A 18 -3.87 3.98 -9.29
N HIS A 19 -3.16 3.19 -10.10
CA HIS A 19 -1.71 2.93 -10.02
C HIS A 19 -1.25 2.47 -8.64
N SER A 20 -2.15 1.84 -7.88
CA SER A 20 -1.85 1.22 -6.59
C SER A 20 -1.69 -0.30 -6.76
N PRO A 21 -1.16 -1.01 -5.76
CA PRO A 21 -1.17 -2.48 -5.74
C PRO A 21 -2.53 -3.06 -6.11
N TRP A 22 -2.54 -4.23 -6.76
CA TRP A 22 -3.80 -4.87 -7.12
C TRP A 22 -4.68 -5.11 -5.89
N HIS A 23 -5.96 -4.74 -5.98
CA HIS A 23 -6.88 -4.75 -4.85
C HIS A 23 -8.19 -5.46 -5.21
N ASP A 24 -8.15 -6.79 -5.14
CA ASP A 24 -9.29 -7.63 -5.53
C ASP A 24 -10.50 -7.41 -4.61
N GLY A 25 -11.71 -7.50 -5.17
CA GLY A 25 -12.96 -7.42 -4.42
C GLY A 25 -13.32 -6.04 -3.84
N ILE A 26 -12.50 -4.99 -4.01
CA ILE A 26 -12.81 -3.63 -3.52
C ILE A 26 -12.57 -2.55 -4.58
N GLN A 27 -13.33 -1.45 -4.49
CA GLN A 27 -13.18 -0.35 -5.43
C GLN A 27 -11.96 0.52 -5.10
N CYS A 28 -11.45 1.24 -6.12
CA CYS A 28 -10.30 2.15 -5.96
C CYS A 28 -10.48 3.17 -4.83
N LYS A 29 -11.73 3.64 -4.61
CA LYS A 29 -12.06 4.60 -3.55
C LYS A 29 -11.87 4.01 -2.15
N GLU A 30 -12.25 2.75 -1.96
CA GLU A 30 -12.17 2.05 -0.69
C GLU A 30 -10.72 1.71 -0.36
N PHE A 31 -9.98 1.19 -1.35
CA PHE A 31 -8.55 0.93 -1.23
C PHE A 31 -7.78 2.18 -0.77
N ARG A 32 -7.96 3.31 -1.48
CA ARG A 32 -7.29 4.58 -1.13
C ARG A 32 -7.65 5.10 0.26
N ARG A 33 -8.90 4.88 0.70
CA ARG A 33 -9.34 5.24 2.05
C ARG A 33 -8.59 4.41 3.09
N GLY A 34 -8.52 3.09 2.89
CA GLY A 34 -7.77 2.17 3.75
C GLY A 34 -6.28 2.51 3.82
N ASP A 35 -5.63 2.71 2.67
CA ASP A 35 -4.21 3.09 2.58
C ASP A 35 -3.91 4.39 3.34
N ARG A 36 -4.78 5.41 3.21
CA ARG A 36 -4.65 6.66 3.98
C ARG A 36 -4.77 6.43 5.49
N MET A 37 -5.71 5.58 5.91
CA MET A 37 -5.89 5.25 7.33
C MET A 37 -4.68 4.50 7.88
N LEU A 38 -4.16 3.53 7.14
CA LEU A 38 -2.95 2.78 7.53
C LEU A 38 -1.73 3.69 7.65
N LYS A 39 -1.50 4.58 6.68
CA LYS A 39 -0.40 5.57 6.71
C LYS A 39 -0.54 6.56 7.86
N LYS A 40 -1.76 6.90 8.27
CA LYS A 40 -2.00 7.74 9.44
C LYS A 40 -1.63 6.98 10.70
N TRP A 41 -2.23 5.81 10.89
CA TRP A 41 -2.00 4.95 12.05
C TRP A 41 -0.52 4.60 12.23
N ALA A 42 0.19 4.24 11.17
CA ALA A 42 1.62 3.90 11.24
C ALA A 42 2.48 5.04 11.84
N ARG A 43 2.11 6.29 11.56
CA ARG A 43 2.80 7.49 12.05
C ARG A 43 2.30 7.96 13.42
N GLU A 44 1.19 7.45 13.92
CA GLU A 44 0.71 7.79 15.27
C GLU A 44 1.73 7.29 16.31
N VAL A 45 1.93 8.08 17.37
CA VAL A 45 2.90 7.80 18.43
C VAL A 45 2.16 7.29 19.65
N HIS A 46 2.52 6.09 20.10
CA HIS A 46 2.05 5.48 21.33
C HIS A 46 3.25 5.07 22.18
N TYR A 47 3.20 5.37 23.48
CA TYR A 47 4.28 5.07 24.43
C TYR A 47 5.67 5.55 24.00
N GLY A 48 5.73 6.70 23.30
CA GLY A 48 6.98 7.32 22.87
C GLY A 48 7.59 6.75 21.57
N GLN A 49 6.88 5.87 20.85
CA GLN A 49 7.32 5.32 19.57
C GLN A 49 6.18 5.35 18.54
N HIS A 50 6.52 5.43 17.25
CA HIS A 50 5.54 5.25 16.19
C HIS A 50 5.00 3.82 16.15
N ASN A 51 3.75 3.65 15.74
CA ASN A 51 3.09 2.34 15.66
C ASN A 51 3.75 1.37 14.67
N ALA A 52 4.24 1.88 13.56
CA ALA A 52 5.01 1.08 12.60
C ALA A 52 6.09 1.95 11.96
N GLN A 53 7.30 1.41 11.88
CA GLN A 53 8.43 2.06 11.23
C GLN A 53 9.07 1.09 10.26
N GLN A 54 9.71 1.64 9.24
CA GLN A 54 10.51 0.86 8.30
C GLN A 54 11.63 0.15 9.06
N CYS A 55 11.84 -1.14 8.76
CA CYS A 55 12.93 -1.89 9.36
C CYS A 55 14.27 -1.20 9.03
N PRO A 56 15.06 -0.77 10.03
CA PRO A 56 16.31 -0.03 9.80
C PRO A 56 17.36 -0.88 9.08
N SER A 57 17.29 -2.21 9.22
CA SER A 57 18.19 -3.16 8.56
C SER A 57 17.78 -3.44 7.12
N CYS A 58 16.51 -3.78 6.88
CA CYS A 58 16.05 -4.22 5.55
C CYS A 58 15.76 -3.04 4.61
N LYS A 59 15.39 -1.87 5.17
CA LYS A 59 15.00 -0.66 4.42
C LYS A 59 13.96 -0.91 3.31
N VAL A 60 13.14 -1.94 3.43
CA VAL A 60 12.09 -2.20 2.43
C VAL A 60 10.99 -1.15 2.56
N THR A 61 10.80 -0.35 1.50
CA THR A 61 9.68 0.59 1.34
C THR A 61 8.55 0.03 0.49
N ASN A 62 8.75 -1.13 -0.14
CA ASN A 62 7.82 -1.70 -1.09
C ASN A 62 6.68 -2.43 -0.38
N PHE A 63 5.67 -1.66 0.03
CA PHE A 63 4.30 -2.16 0.08
C PHE A 63 3.69 -2.00 -1.33
N ASN A 64 4.32 -2.61 -2.32
CA ASN A 64 3.83 -2.66 -3.70
C ASN A 64 3.17 -4.01 -3.98
#